data_AF-A0A1B0BU24-F1
#
_entry.id   AF-A0A1B0BU24-F1
#
_cell.length_a   1.000
_cell.length_b   1.000
_cell.length_c   1.000
_cell.angle_alpha   90.00
_cell.angle_beta   90.00
_cell.angle_gamma   90.00
#
_symmetry.space_group_name_H-M   'P 1'
#
loop_
_entity.id
_entity.type
_entity.pdbx_description
1 polymer ?
#
loop_
_entity_poly.entity_id
_entity_poly.type
_entity_poly.pdbx_seq_one_letter_code
_entity_poly.pdbx_strand_id
1 'polypeptide(L)'
;MKPNFPRNTMSSLDILLVIFLSILTTVQPALYRFIPEVSDVFMDCADRPEMSGVDIELKKYARGSWHQTFLSVKVIDLCKQMRNTNSIVYDSWSTHIILEEGEEFPCFGKGVKYLHEAFVVKAEGDVIGMNMEGRHKLVFIFHAYDKNNQRKPNSICVEIPGEILKV
;
A
#
# COMPACT_ATOMS: atom_id res chain seq x y z
N MET A 1 -37.08 -43.33 12.46
CA MET A 1 -36.94 -42.90 11.05
C MET A 1 -35.54 -42.32 10.88
N LYS A 2 -34.63 -42.97 10.15
CA LYS A 2 -33.28 -42.43 9.85
C LYS A 2 -33.35 -41.67 8.52
N PRO A 3 -32.84 -40.42 8.43
CA PRO A 3 -32.78 -39.73 7.15
C PRO A 3 -31.70 -40.38 6.27
N ASN A 4 -32.11 -40.80 5.07
CA ASN A 4 -31.21 -41.25 4.01
C ASN A 4 -30.57 -40.01 3.39
N PHE A 5 -29.28 -39.79 3.65
CA PHE A 5 -28.50 -38.80 2.93
C PHE A 5 -27.97 -39.44 1.64
N PRO A 6 -28.31 -38.94 0.44
CA PRO A 6 -27.78 -39.49 -0.80
C PRO A 6 -26.26 -39.30 -0.81
N ARG A 7 -25.53 -40.41 -0.93
CA ARG A 7 -24.08 -40.40 -1.02
C ARG A 7 -23.71 -40.14 -2.48
N ASN A 8 -23.57 -38.87 -2.85
CA ASN A 8 -23.10 -38.49 -4.18
C ASN A 8 -21.65 -38.97 -4.33
N THR A 9 -21.43 -40.00 -5.16
CA THR A 9 -20.09 -40.47 -5.52
C THR A 9 -19.58 -39.66 -6.71
N MET A 10 -18.55 -38.85 -6.47
CA MET A 10 -17.88 -38.06 -7.50
C MET A 10 -17.23 -39.00 -8.53
N SER A 11 -17.59 -38.87 -9.81
CA SER A 11 -17.05 -39.69 -10.89
C SER A 11 -15.60 -39.28 -11.22
N SER A 12 -14.82 -40.19 -11.81
CA SER A 12 -13.48 -39.87 -12.32
C SER A 12 -13.51 -38.75 -13.38
N LEU A 13 -14.59 -38.65 -14.15
CA LEU A 13 -14.84 -37.55 -15.09
C LEU A 13 -15.08 -36.21 -14.37
N ASP A 14 -15.78 -36.23 -13.23
CA ASP A 14 -16.01 -35.03 -12.42
C ASP A 14 -14.68 -34.53 -11.81
N ILE A 15 -13.83 -35.46 -11.35
CA ILE A 15 -12.50 -35.14 -10.85
C ILE A 15 -11.64 -34.51 -11.95
N LEU A 16 -11.65 -35.08 -13.16
CA LEU A 16 -10.90 -34.53 -14.29
C LEU A 16 -11.42 -33.17 -14.75
N LEU A 17 -12.75 -32.95 -14.74
CA LEU A 17 -13.36 -31.66 -15.02
C LEU A 17 -12.95 -30.61 -13.99
N VAL A 18 -12.96 -30.95 -12.70
CA VAL A 18 -12.51 -30.05 -11.63
C VAL A 18 -11.03 -29.71 -11.79
N ILE A 19 -10.18 -30.71 -12.08
CA ILE A 19 -8.75 -30.48 -12.33
C ILE A 19 -8.56 -29.60 -13.56
N PHE A 20 -9.24 -29.87 -14.67
CA PHE A 20 -9.12 -29.10 -15.92
C PHE A 20 -9.60 -27.65 -15.74
N LEU A 21 -10.73 -27.43 -15.06
CA LEU A 21 -11.22 -26.09 -14.70
C LEU A 21 -10.25 -25.37 -13.74
N SER A 22 -9.64 -26.09 -12.80
CA SER A 22 -8.63 -25.50 -11.90
C SER A 22 -7.32 -25.15 -12.59
N ILE A 23 -6.93 -25.86 -13.66
CA ILE A 23 -5.74 -25.54 -14.48
C ILE A 23 -6.02 -24.35 -15.42
N LEU A 24 -7.23 -24.28 -15.99
CA LEU A 24 -7.67 -23.16 -16.84
C LEU A 24 -7.84 -21.83 -16.10
N THR A 25 -7.97 -21.85 -14.77
CA THR A 25 -8.16 -20.66 -13.94
C THR A 25 -6.86 -20.07 -13.38
N THR A 26 -5.71 -20.43 -13.95
CA THR A 26 -4.43 -19.76 -13.62
C THR A 26 -4.47 -18.32 -14.13
N VAL A 27 -5.07 -17.43 -13.34
CA VAL A 27 -5.06 -15.99 -13.62
C VAL A 27 -3.63 -15.50 -13.42
N GLN A 28 -2.98 -15.11 -14.52
CA GLN A 28 -1.62 -14.59 -14.48
C GLN A 28 -1.59 -13.21 -13.82
N PRO A 29 -0.54 -12.88 -13.05
CA PRO A 29 -0.34 -11.52 -12.53
C PRO A 29 -0.15 -10.53 -13.68
N ALA A 30 -0.68 -9.32 -13.50
CA ALA A 30 -0.40 -8.18 -14.36
C ALA A 30 0.37 -7.13 -13.57
N LEU A 31 1.43 -6.60 -14.17
CA LEU A 31 2.21 -5.51 -13.61
C LEU A 31 1.46 -4.20 -13.83
N TYR A 32 1.33 -3.40 -12.77
CA TYR A 32 0.72 -2.07 -12.82
C TYR A 32 1.68 -1.01 -12.33
N ARG A 33 1.54 0.21 -12.84
CA ARG A 33 2.31 1.39 -12.44
C ARG A 33 1.40 2.54 -12.08
N PHE A 34 1.69 3.23 -10.98
CA PHE A 34 1.01 4.46 -10.57
C PHE A 34 1.78 5.71 -11.04
N ILE A 35 1.05 6.67 -11.63
CA ILE A 35 1.58 7.94 -12.13
C ILE A 35 0.86 9.08 -11.38
N PRO A 36 1.54 9.80 -10.47
CA PRO A 36 0.93 10.90 -9.72
C PRO A 36 0.63 12.11 -10.62
N GLU A 37 -0.47 12.82 -10.34
CA GLU A 37 -0.89 14.03 -11.08
C GLU A 37 -0.06 15.27 -10.70
N VAL A 38 0.45 15.34 -9.47
CA VAL A 38 1.32 16.44 -8.99
C VAL A 38 2.36 15.84 -8.02
N SER A 39 3.64 16.11 -8.24
CA SER A 39 4.76 15.58 -7.44
C SER A 39 5.04 16.35 -6.15
N ASP A 40 4.43 17.53 -5.98
CA ASP A 40 4.76 18.45 -4.90
C ASP A 40 3.88 18.17 -3.67
N VAL A 41 4.22 17.09 -2.97
CA VAL A 41 3.60 16.74 -1.69
C VAL A 41 4.21 17.61 -0.59
N PHE A 42 3.78 18.86 -0.48
CA PHE A 42 4.13 19.71 0.66
C PHE A 42 3.22 19.38 1.85
N MET A 43 3.76 18.63 2.81
CA MET A 43 3.11 18.39 4.10
C MET A 43 3.42 19.58 5.03
N ASP A 44 2.66 20.67 4.92
CA ASP A 44 2.74 21.79 5.88
C ASP A 44 1.84 21.51 7.08
N CYS A 45 2.41 20.85 8.10
CA CYS A 45 1.71 20.58 9.35
C CYS A 45 2.34 21.42 10.47
N ALA A 46 1.55 22.37 10.97
CA ALA A 46 1.87 23.22 12.10
C ALA A 46 1.98 22.44 13.42
N ASP A 47 1.34 21.26 13.51
CA ASP A 47 1.42 20.36 14.66
C ASP A 47 2.07 19.03 14.28
N ARG A 48 3.22 18.73 14.90
CA ARG A 48 4.09 17.59 14.55
C ARG A 48 4.30 16.67 15.74
N PRO A 49 3.43 15.69 15.97
CA PRO A 49 3.66 14.63 16.95
C PRO A 49 4.64 13.56 16.43
N GLU A 50 5.26 12.80 17.33
CA GLU A 50 6.08 11.62 16.99
C GLU A 50 5.21 10.56 16.30
N MET A 51 5.49 10.34 15.03
CA MET A 51 4.67 9.53 14.14
C MET A 51 5.25 8.12 14.08
N SER A 52 4.49 7.10 14.46
CA SER A 52 5.02 5.73 14.54
C SER A 52 4.41 4.75 13.54
N GLY A 53 3.34 5.13 12.82
CA GLY A 53 2.76 4.29 11.79
C GLY A 53 2.09 5.07 10.68
N VAL A 54 1.88 4.41 9.55
CA VAL A 54 1.13 4.95 8.42
C VAL A 54 0.20 3.88 7.85
N ASP A 55 -1.06 4.24 7.67
CA ASP A 55 -1.99 3.48 6.84
C ASP A 55 -1.99 4.08 5.43
N ILE A 56 -1.96 3.23 4.41
CA ILE A 56 -1.97 3.62 3.01
C ILE A 56 -3.22 2.99 2.39
N GLU A 57 -4.17 3.82 2.00
CA GLU A 57 -5.39 3.38 1.33
C GLU A 57 -5.34 3.73 -0.16
N LEU A 58 -5.78 2.81 -1.00
CA LEU A 58 -6.00 3.09 -2.42
C LEU A 58 -7.50 3.34 -2.67
N LYS A 59 -7.83 4.49 -3.24
CA LYS A 59 -9.20 4.86 -3.64
C LYS A 59 -9.30 4.98 -5.15
N LYS A 60 -10.38 4.46 -5.73
CA LYS A 60 -10.69 4.54 -7.16
C LYS A 60 -11.75 5.62 -7.40
N TYR A 61 -11.54 6.46 -8.42
CA TYR A 61 -12.56 7.40 -8.86
C TYR A 61 -13.53 6.71 -9.81
N ALA A 62 -14.82 6.70 -9.48
CA ALA A 62 -15.86 6.18 -10.35
C ALA A 62 -17.16 6.94 -10.12
N ARG A 63 -17.91 7.19 -11.20
CA ARG A 63 -19.27 7.78 -11.15
C ARG A 63 -19.36 9.09 -10.35
N GLY A 64 -18.31 9.92 -10.40
CA GLY A 64 -18.30 11.24 -9.76
C GLY A 64 -17.82 11.25 -8.30
N SER A 65 -17.40 10.11 -7.74
CA SER A 65 -16.94 10.01 -6.36
C SER A 65 -15.75 9.07 -6.16
N TRP A 66 -15.06 9.23 -5.03
CA TRP A 66 -13.97 8.35 -4.59
C TRP A 66 -14.53 7.15 -3.82
N HIS A 67 -14.15 5.94 -4.23
CA HIS A 67 -14.54 4.69 -3.58
C HIS A 67 -13.31 3.98 -3.01
N GLN A 68 -13.42 3.48 -1.78
CA GLN A 68 -12.39 2.67 -1.14
C GLN A 68 -12.22 1.35 -1.89
N THR A 69 -10.98 0.99 -2.20
CA THR A 69 -10.67 -0.35 -2.73
C THR A 69 -10.36 -1.31 -1.58
N PHE A 70 -10.26 -2.60 -1.89
CA PHE A 70 -9.82 -3.62 -0.95
C PHE A 70 -8.31 -3.52 -0.64
N LEU A 71 -7.54 -2.74 -1.42
CA LEU A 71 -6.12 -2.54 -1.20
C LEU A 71 -5.89 -1.49 -0.11
N SER A 72 -5.38 -1.96 1.02
CA SER A 72 -4.92 -1.15 2.14
C SER A 72 -3.64 -1.76 2.69
N VAL A 73 -2.62 -0.95 2.90
CA VAL A 73 -1.36 -1.37 3.50
C VAL A 73 -1.17 -0.64 4.81
N LYS A 74 -0.74 -1.37 5.84
CA LYS A 74 -0.39 -0.79 7.13
C LYS A 74 1.10 -0.95 7.37
N VAL A 75 1.78 0.18 7.55
CA VAL A 75 3.18 0.21 7.93
C VAL A 75 3.25 0.48 9.43
N ILE A 76 3.66 -0.56 10.16
CA ILE A 76 3.88 -0.48 11.61
C ILE A 76 5.33 -0.12 11.86
N ASP A 77 5.56 0.78 12.81
CA ASP A 77 6.90 1.28 13.15
C ASP A 77 7.60 1.85 11.91
N LEU A 78 7.02 2.94 11.39
CA LEU A 78 7.49 3.60 10.19
C LEU A 78 8.99 3.93 10.27
N CYS A 79 9.47 4.36 11.44
CA CYS A 79 10.88 4.68 11.59
C CYS A 79 11.80 3.45 11.47
N LYS A 80 11.41 2.31 12.03
CA LYS A 80 12.15 1.06 11.80
C LYS A 80 12.16 0.67 10.33
N GLN A 81 11.05 0.85 9.63
CA GLN A 81 10.95 0.55 8.20
C GLN A 81 11.84 1.46 7.35
N MET A 82 11.99 2.73 7.72
CA MET A 82 12.91 3.67 7.05
C MET A 82 14.39 3.30 7.18
N ARG A 83 14.77 2.48 8.16
CA ARG A 83 16.17 2.01 8.34
C ARG A 83 16.42 0.61 7.79
N ASN A 84 15.35 -0.13 7.52
CA ASN A 84 15.43 -1.50 7.07
C ASN A 84 15.60 -1.53 5.54
N THR A 85 16.80 -1.86 5.06
CA THR A 85 17.12 -1.94 3.62
C THR A 85 16.25 -2.92 2.84
N ASN A 86 15.59 -3.86 3.52
CA ASN A 86 14.65 -4.81 2.91
C ASN A 86 13.19 -4.30 2.93
N SER A 87 12.94 -3.09 3.40
CA SER A 87 11.61 -2.49 3.46
C SER A 87 11.28 -1.76 2.18
N ILE A 88 10.03 -1.86 1.72
CA ILE A 88 9.51 -1.06 0.61
C ILE A 88 9.62 0.44 0.88
N VAL A 89 9.52 0.86 2.16
CA VAL A 89 9.68 2.26 2.56
C VAL A 89 11.12 2.73 2.37
N TYR A 90 12.09 1.84 2.59
CA TYR A 90 13.49 2.15 2.36
C TYR A 90 13.77 2.28 0.87
N ASP A 91 13.39 1.27 0.11
CA ASP A 91 13.65 1.17 -1.33
C ASP A 91 12.95 2.29 -2.14
N SER A 92 11.69 2.59 -1.83
CA SER A 92 10.90 3.58 -2.59
C SER A 92 11.15 5.04 -2.17
N TRP A 93 11.73 5.29 -0.99
CA TRP A 93 11.82 6.65 -0.45
C TRP A 93 13.09 6.91 0.36
N SER A 94 13.39 6.09 1.38
CA SER A 94 14.45 6.42 2.34
C SER A 94 15.85 6.37 1.72
N THR A 95 16.08 5.51 0.71
CA THR A 95 17.36 5.43 0.00
C THR A 95 17.76 6.71 -0.73
N HIS A 96 16.82 7.63 -0.95
CA HIS A 96 17.04 8.90 -1.62
C HIS A 96 17.18 10.08 -0.66
N ILE A 97 17.23 9.84 0.66
CA ILE A 97 17.56 10.85 1.67
C ILE A 97 19.09 10.99 1.72
N ILE A 98 19.58 12.20 1.53
CA ILE A 98 20.99 12.55 1.68
C ILE A 98 21.28 12.67 3.18
N LEU A 99 22.23 11.87 3.67
CA LEU A 99 22.74 11.90 5.04
C LEU A 99 24.21 12.35 5.04
N GLU A 100 24.63 13.05 6.10
CA GLU A 100 26.05 13.31 6.33
C GLU A 100 26.77 12.03 6.80
N GLU A 101 28.09 11.99 6.60
CA GLU A 101 28.89 10.80 6.92
C GLU A 101 28.82 10.47 8.43
N GLY A 102 28.33 9.27 8.76
CA GLY A 102 28.18 8.81 10.14
C GLY A 102 26.85 9.15 10.81
N GLU A 103 25.93 9.82 10.11
CA GLU A 103 24.57 10.07 10.62
C GLU A 103 23.61 8.90 10.35
N GLU A 104 22.73 8.62 11.30
CA GLU A 104 21.61 7.69 11.10
C GLU A 104 20.38 8.43 10.55
N PHE A 105 19.51 7.71 9.82
CA PHE A 105 18.23 8.28 9.37
C PHE A 105 17.43 8.84 10.55
N PRO A 106 17.07 10.14 10.53
CA PRO A 106 16.24 10.70 11.58
C PRO A 106 14.81 10.15 11.45
N CYS A 107 14.20 9.75 12.56
CA CYS A 107 12.79 9.33 12.57
C CYS A 107 11.87 10.52 12.28
N PHE A 108 10.67 10.25 11.75
CA PHE A 108 9.63 11.27 11.65
C PHE A 108 9.35 11.89 13.02
N GLY A 109 9.49 13.21 13.10
CA GLY A 109 9.32 13.93 14.35
C GLY A 109 9.31 15.44 14.15
N LYS A 110 9.04 16.14 15.25
CA LYS A 110 9.02 17.61 15.24
C LYS A 110 10.39 18.17 14.85
N GLY A 111 10.41 19.07 13.87
CA GLY A 111 11.62 19.76 13.43
C GLY A 111 12.53 18.96 12.50
N VAL A 112 12.23 17.68 12.25
CA VAL A 112 13.00 16.86 11.31
C VAL A 112 12.74 17.32 9.88
N LYS A 113 13.81 17.47 9.11
CA LYS A 113 13.80 17.79 7.69
C LYS A 113 14.62 16.75 6.97
N TYR A 114 14.09 16.24 5.87
CA TYR A 114 14.80 15.32 4.99
C TYR A 114 15.25 16.07 3.75
N LEU A 115 16.55 16.01 3.47
CA LEU A 115 17.08 16.47 2.20
C LEU A 115 17.08 15.29 1.25
N HIS A 116 16.31 15.39 0.17
CA HIS A 116 16.28 14.35 -0.85
C HIS A 116 17.12 14.76 -2.06
N GLU A 117 17.81 13.79 -2.65
CA GLU A 117 18.23 13.93 -4.06
C GLU A 117 16.99 13.90 -4.96
N ALA A 118 17.11 14.38 -6.21
CA ALA A 118 16.01 14.26 -7.16
C ALA A 118 15.92 12.80 -7.65
N PHE A 119 14.77 12.16 -7.44
CA PHE A 119 14.53 10.77 -7.87
C PHE A 119 13.11 10.59 -8.40
N VAL A 120 12.90 9.49 -9.13
CA VAL A 120 11.59 9.09 -9.64
C VAL A 120 11.10 7.90 -8.84
N VAL A 121 10.02 8.09 -8.08
CA VAL A 121 9.34 7.00 -7.36
C VAL A 121 8.77 6.01 -8.37
N LYS A 122 9.22 4.75 -8.33
CA LYS A 122 8.63 3.65 -9.11
C LYS A 122 7.64 2.88 -8.24
N ALA A 123 6.38 3.30 -8.27
CA ALA A 123 5.30 2.58 -7.61
C ALA A 123 4.71 1.53 -8.59
N GLU A 124 5.35 0.37 -8.63
CA GLU A 124 4.95 -0.77 -9.47
C GLU A 124 4.59 -1.98 -8.61
N GLY A 125 3.61 -2.78 -9.07
CA GLY A 125 3.21 -3.98 -8.34
C GLY A 125 2.36 -4.93 -9.18
N ASP A 126 2.57 -6.23 -8.95
CA ASP A 126 1.81 -7.31 -9.57
C ASP A 126 0.45 -7.49 -8.89
N VAL A 127 -0.62 -7.49 -9.68
CA VAL A 127 -1.98 -7.74 -9.20
C VAL A 127 -2.61 -8.87 -10.01
N ILE A 128 -3.18 -9.84 -9.31
CA ILE A 128 -3.83 -11.02 -9.90
C ILE A 128 -5.35 -10.83 -9.87
N GLY A 129 -6.01 -11.06 -11.01
CA GLY A 129 -7.48 -11.20 -11.08
C GLY A 129 -8.29 -9.91 -10.99
N MET A 130 -7.65 -8.74 -11.05
CA MET A 130 -8.35 -7.45 -10.95
C MET A 130 -7.81 -6.45 -11.96
N ASN A 131 -8.71 -5.72 -12.62
CA ASN A 131 -8.35 -4.57 -13.44
C ASN A 131 -8.19 -3.34 -12.54
N MET A 132 -6.94 -2.91 -12.37
CA MET A 132 -6.56 -1.77 -11.55
C MET A 132 -6.46 -0.46 -12.35
N GLU A 133 -6.72 -0.46 -13.66
CA GLU A 133 -6.55 0.71 -14.50
C GLU A 133 -7.54 1.85 -14.16
N GLY A 134 -7.07 3.06 -14.42
CA GLY A 134 -7.82 4.30 -14.34
C GLY A 134 -7.39 5.20 -13.20
N ARG A 135 -8.23 6.20 -12.92
CA ARG A 135 -7.91 7.26 -11.95
C ARG A 135 -8.07 6.78 -10.51
N HIS A 136 -6.99 6.91 -9.75
CA HIS A 136 -6.91 6.52 -8.34
C HIS A 136 -6.33 7.66 -7.50
N LYS A 137 -6.39 7.51 -6.18
CA LYS A 137 -5.57 8.28 -5.26
C LYS A 137 -5.04 7.39 -4.16
N LEU A 138 -3.79 7.62 -3.77
CA LEU A 138 -3.21 7.07 -2.55
C LEU A 138 -3.52 8.03 -1.40
N VAL A 139 -4.00 7.48 -0.29
CA VAL A 139 -4.27 8.24 0.94
C VAL A 139 -3.35 7.70 2.02
N PHE A 140 -2.35 8.50 2.40
CA PHE A 140 -1.44 8.21 3.49
C PHE A 140 -1.98 8.84 4.76
N ILE A 141 -2.29 8.02 5.75
CA ILE A 141 -2.81 8.43 7.05
C ILE A 141 -1.74 8.12 8.08
N PHE A 142 -1.02 9.15 8.48
CA PHE A 142 0.05 9.05 9.45
C PHE A 142 -0.51 9.19 10.87
N HIS A 143 -0.18 8.21 11.72
CA HIS A 143 -0.66 8.14 13.10
C HIS A 143 0.44 8.44 14.09
N ALA A 144 0.12 9.31 15.04
CA ALA A 144 0.95 9.54 16.20
C ALA A 144 0.50 8.67 17.36
N TYR A 145 1.48 8.23 18.14
CA TYR A 145 1.27 7.45 19.34
C TYR A 145 1.86 8.20 20.53
N ASP A 146 1.27 8.02 21.71
CA ASP A 146 1.82 8.55 22.95
C ASP A 146 2.84 7.58 23.60
N LYS A 147 3.41 7.98 24.74
CA LYS A 147 4.38 7.17 25.49
C LYS A 147 3.82 5.83 25.98
N ASN A 148 2.49 5.69 26.02
CA ASN A 148 1.79 4.48 26.42
C ASN A 148 1.34 3.66 25.21
N ASN A 149 1.86 3.97 24.01
CA ASN A 149 1.50 3.36 22.74
C ASN A 149 0.01 3.47 22.40
N GLN A 150 -0.67 4.51 22.91
CA GLN A 150 -2.04 4.81 22.53
C GLN A 150 -2.05 5.76 21.34
N ARG A 151 -2.91 5.44 20.36
CA ARG A 151 -3.09 6.26 19.16
C ARG A 151 -3.69 7.61 19.55
N LYS A 152 -3.01 8.69 19.19
CA LYS A 152 -3.51 10.05 19.35
C LYS A 152 -4.66 10.31 18.36
N PRO A 153 -5.63 11.17 18.71
CA PRO A 153 -6.74 11.49 17.81
C PRO A 153 -6.29 12.29 16.58
N ASN A 154 -5.16 13.01 16.68
CA ASN A 154 -4.63 13.81 15.58
C ASN A 154 -3.82 12.91 14.64
N SER A 155 -4.23 12.84 13.37
CA SER A 155 -3.53 12.16 12.29
C SER A 155 -3.26 13.14 11.14
N ILE A 156 -2.15 12.97 10.45
CA ILE A 156 -1.87 13.73 9.23
C ILE A 156 -2.34 12.90 8.03
N CYS A 157 -3.10 13.52 7.14
CA CYS A 157 -3.59 12.88 5.92
C CYS A 157 -2.96 13.54 4.70
N VAL A 158 -2.39 12.72 3.81
CA VAL A 158 -1.86 13.15 2.52
C VAL A 158 -2.55 12.36 1.43
N GLU A 159 -3.13 13.07 0.47
CA GLU A 159 -3.78 12.46 -0.68
C GLU A 159 -2.97 12.76 -1.95
N ILE A 160 -2.61 11.72 -2.68
CA ILE A 160 -1.87 11.80 -3.94
C ILE A 160 -2.76 11.23 -5.03
N PRO A 161 -3.48 12.08 -5.80
CA PRO A 161 -4.22 11.63 -6.97
C PRO A 161 -3.27 11.25 -8.10
N GLY A 162 -3.69 10.28 -8.92
CA GLY A 162 -2.89 9.78 -10.02
C GLY A 162 -3.66 8.78 -10.89
N GLU A 163 -2.96 8.23 -11.86
CA GLU A 163 -3.48 7.21 -12.76
C GLU A 163 -2.72 5.90 -12.57
N ILE A 164 -3.45 4.78 -12.53
CA ILE A 164 -2.85 3.45 -12.59
C ILE A 164 -2.98 2.94 -14.02
N LEU A 165 -1.85 2.52 -14.60
CA LEU A 165 -1.77 1.94 -15.93
C LEU A 165 -1.22 0.51 -15.83
N LYS A 166 -1.70 -0.37 -16.70
CA LYS A 166 -1.10 -1.70 -16.89
C LYS A 166 0.20 -1.56 -17.70
N VAL A 167 1.26 -2.23 -17.26
CA VAL A 167 2.58 -2.27 -17.92
C VAL A 167 2.68 -3.49 -18.82
#